data_AF-J1F6M6-F1
#
_entry.id   AF-J1F6M6-F1
#
_cell.length_a   1.000
_cell.length_b   1.000
_cell.length_c   1.000
_cell.angle_alpha   90.00
_cell.angle_beta   90.00
_cell.angle_gamma   90.00
#
_symmetry.space_group_name_H-M   'P 1'
#
loop_
_entity.id
_entity.type
_entity.pdbx_description
1 polymer ?
#
loop_
_entity_poly.entity_id
_entity_poly.type
_entity_poly.pdbx_seq_one_letter_code
_entity_poly.pdbx_strand_id
1 'polypeptide(L)' 'MEQKEENLVKKTCRELGITQKELAEMMGISRQSVNNWANNRTDPPKIFSRLIELLNIEKRFKTIKEQFVM' A
#
# COMPACT_ATOMS: atom_id res chain seq x y z
N MET A 1 -20.21 16.44 -6.06
CA MET A 1 -19.18 16.23 -5.03
C MET A 1 -18.00 15.62 -5.74
N GLU A 2 -16.88 16.34 -5.86
CA GLU A 2 -15.67 15.84 -6.53
C GLU A 2 -15.26 14.53 -5.87
N GLN A 3 -15.29 13.44 -6.65
CA GLN A 3 -14.61 12.21 -6.26
C GLN A 3 -13.11 12.51 -6.33
N LYS A 4 -12.56 13.09 -5.25
CA LYS A 4 -11.11 13.25 -5.09
C LYS A 4 -10.52 11.86 -5.28
N GLU A 5 -9.72 11.68 -6.34
CA GLU A 5 -8.95 10.46 -6.57
C GLU A 5 -8.39 9.99 -5.23
N GLU A 6 -8.78 8.78 -4.84
CA GLU A 6 -8.43 8.26 -3.54
C GLU A 6 -6.91 8.14 -3.47
N ASN A 7 -6.32 8.82 -2.48
CA ASN A 7 -4.88 8.82 -2.26
C ASN A 7 -4.32 7.38 -2.32
N LEU A 8 -3.27 7.18 -3.13
CA LEU A 8 -2.71 5.86 -3.40
C LEU A 8 -2.40 5.06 -2.12
N VAL A 9 -1.88 5.72 -1.08
CA VAL A 9 -1.59 5.08 0.22
C VAL A 9 -2.87 4.55 0.86
N LYS A 10 -3.93 5.36 0.88
CA LYS A 10 -5.23 5.00 1.49
C LYS A 10 -5.89 3.85 0.73
N LYS A 11 -5.87 3.92 -0.61
CA LYS A 11 -6.36 2.87 -1.49
C LYS A 11 -5.63 1.55 -1.22
N THR A 12 -4.30 1.56 -1.22
CA THR A 12 -3.49 0.36 -0.94
C THR A 12 -3.78 -0.23 0.44
N CYS A 13 -3.85 0.60 1.48
CA CYS A 13 -4.18 0.14 2.83
C CYS A 13 -5.54 -0.59 2.86
N ARG A 14 -6.55 -0.03 2.20
CA ARG A 14 -7.89 -0.65 2.10
C ARG A 14 -7.88 -1.96 1.32
N GLU A 15 -7.22 -2.01 0.17
CA GLU A 15 -7.16 -3.22 -0.68
C GLU A 15 -6.37 -4.36 -0.03
N LEU A 16 -5.29 -4.02 0.69
CA LEU A 16 -4.49 -4.99 1.42
C LEU A 16 -5.14 -5.40 2.75
N GLY A 17 -5.99 -4.56 3.33
CA GLY A 17 -6.60 -4.79 4.65
C GLY A 17 -5.64 -4.46 5.80
N ILE A 18 -4.77 -3.46 5.60
CA ILE A 18 -3.70 -3.09 6.53
C ILE A 18 -3.81 -1.61 6.93
N THR A 19 -3.09 -1.24 7.98
CA THR A 19 -2.93 0.13 8.44
C THR A 19 -1.76 0.84 7.75
N GLN A 20 -1.74 2.18 7.79
CA GLN A 20 -0.58 2.97 7.34
C GLN A 20 0.70 2.65 8.12
N LYS A 21 0.56 2.23 9.38
CA LYS A 21 1.68 1.77 10.22
C LYS A 21 2.28 0.49 9.65
N GLU A 22 1.45 -0.52 9.41
CA GLU A 22 1.90 -1.79 8.84
C GLU A 22 2.48 -1.60 7.44
N LEU A 23 1.87 -0.72 6.62
CA LEU A 23 2.44 -0.36 5.32
C LEU A 23 3.85 0.25 5.46
N ALA A 24 4.07 1.14 6.43
CA ALA A 24 5.38 1.71 6.69
C ALA A 24 6.41 0.65 7.12
N GLU A 25 5.99 -0.28 7.98
CA GLU A 25 6.81 -1.39 8.47
C GLU A 25 7.17 -2.36 7.33
N MET A 26 6.20 -2.77 6.49
CA MET A 26 6.44 -3.62 5.32
C MET A 26 7.40 -2.98 4.31
N MET A 27 7.28 -1.66 4.12
CA MET A 27 8.09 -0.91 3.17
C MET A 27 9.46 -0.48 3.73
N GLY A 28 9.71 -0.68 5.03
CA GLY A 28 10.95 -0.22 5.68
C GLY A 28 11.12 1.30 5.69
N ILE A 29 10.02 2.06 5.73
CA ILE A 29 10.01 3.52 5.69
C ILE A 29 9.39 4.13 6.95
N SER A 30 9.62 5.42 7.17
CA SER A 30 9.03 6.09 8.34
C SER A 30 7.51 6.20 8.23
N ARG A 31 6.82 5.99 9.36
CA ARG A 31 5.37 6.26 9.48
C ARG A 31 5.00 7.69 9.11
N GLN A 32 5.89 8.65 9.39
CA GLN A 32 5.67 10.05 9.07
C GLN A 32 5.63 10.28 7.56
N SER A 33 6.52 9.63 6.79
CA SER A 33 6.52 9.69 5.32
C SER A 33 5.20 9.16 4.76
N VAL A 34 4.76 7.98 5.21
CA VAL A 34 3.49 7.38 4.79
C VAL A 34 2.30 8.29 5.13
N ASN A 35 2.28 8.88 6.33
CA ASN A 35 1.22 9.80 6.74
C ASN A 35 1.23 11.10 5.91
N ASN A 36 2.40 11.63 5.57
CA ASN A 36 2.50 12.82 4.72
C ASN A 36 1.97 12.52 3.32
N TRP A 37 2.33 11.37 2.74
CA TRP A 37 1.81 10.93 1.45
C TRP A 37 0.30 10.72 1.52
N ALA A 38 -0.23 10.06 2.55
CA ALA A 38 -1.66 9.80 2.74
C ALA A 38 -2.53 11.07 2.83
N ASN A 39 -1.92 12.17 3.29
CA ASN A 39 -2.57 13.47 3.45
C ASN A 39 -2.15 14.48 2.36
N ASN A 40 -1.51 14.03 1.27
CA ASN A 40 -1.04 14.88 0.17
C ASN A 40 -0.14 16.04 0.62
N ARG A 41 0.61 15.88 1.72
CA ARG A 41 1.55 16.92 2.20
C ARG A 41 2.85 16.92 1.41
N THR A 42 3.24 15.75 0.91
CA THR A 42 4.39 15.51 0.04
C THR A 42 4.04 14.38 -0.89
N ASP A 43 4.71 14.32 -2.05
CA ASP A 43 4.54 13.19 -2.96
C ASP A 43 5.40 11.99 -2.52
N PRO A 44 4.91 10.76 -2.73
CA PRO A 44 5.74 9.57 -2.58
C PRO A 44 6.82 9.53 -3.66
N PRO A 45 7.96 8.87 -3.41
CA PRO A 45 8.98 8.69 -4.43
C PRO A 45 8.41 7.90 -5.62
N LYS A 46 8.95 8.12 -6.82
CA LYS A 46 8.47 7.46 -8.06
C LYS A 46 8.40 5.93 -7.97
N ILE A 47 9.26 5.32 -7.14
CA ILE A 47 9.30 3.86 -6.93
C ILE A 47 8.12 3.33 -6.11
N PHE A 48 7.38 4.19 -5.41
CA PHE A 48 6.32 3.79 -4.49
C PHE A 48 5.20 3.01 -5.18
N SER A 49 4.79 3.41 -6.40
CA SER A 49 3.80 2.68 -7.19
C SER A 49 4.27 1.25 -7.51
N ARG A 50 5.55 1.08 -7.85
CA ARG A 50 6.16 -0.23 -8.11
C ARG A 50 6.21 -1.10 -6.85
N LEU A 51 6.51 -0.51 -5.70
CA LEU A 51 6.49 -1.25 -4.43
C LEU A 51 5.07 -1.74 -4.09
N ILE A 52 4.05 -0.92 -4.31
CA ILE A 52 2.65 -1.33 -4.11
C ILE A 52 2.28 -2.48 -5.05
N GLU A 53 2.68 -2.41 -6.32
CA GLU A 53 2.48 -3.48 -7.29
C GLU A 53 3.07 -4.80 -6.80
N LEU A 54 4.30 -4.77 -6.27
CA LEU A 54 4.96 -5.95 -5.69
C LEU A 54 4.22 -6.52 -4.48
N LEU A 55 3.71 -5.68 -3.57
CA LEU A 55 2.91 -6.14 -2.42
C LEU A 55 1.62 -6.84 -2.87
N ASN A 56 0.96 -6.31 -3.91
CA ASN A 56 -0.24 -6.94 -4.46
C ASN A 56 0.07 -8.29 -5.12
N ILE A 57 1.20 -8.39 -5.82
CA ILE A 57 1.68 -9.67 -6.38
C ILE A 57 1.95 -10.67 -5.26
N GLU A 58 2.62 -10.25 -4.19
CA GLU A 58 2.90 -11.11 -3.03
C GLU A 58 1.60 -11.60 -2.38
N LYS A 59 0.61 -10.71 -2.17
CA LYS A 59 -0.70 -11.08 -1.64
C LYS A 59 -1.39 -12.12 -2.52
N ARG A 60 -1.42 -11.90 -3.84
CA ARG A 60 -2.01 -12.84 -4.80
C ARG A 60 -1.28 -14.19 -4.80
N PHE A 61 0.05 -14.17 -4.74
CA PHE A 61 0.86 -15.38 -4.65
C PHE A 61 0.51 -16.19 -3.40
N LYS A 62 0.38 -15.55 -2.23
CA LYS A 62 -0.04 -16.21 -0.98
C LYS A 62 -1.42 -16.86 -1.12
N THR A 63 -2.40 -16.14 -1.67
CA THR A 63 -3.75 -16.69 -1.91
C THR A 63 -3.74 -17.90 -2.84
N ILE A 64 -2.98 -17.85 -3.94
CA ILE A 64 -2.86 -18.99 -4.86
C ILE A 64 -2.19 -20.16 -4.14
N LYS A 65 -1.07 -19.91 -3.46
CA LYS A 65 -0.34 -20.95 -2.73
C LYS A 65 -1.25 -21.66 -1.71
N GLU A 66 -2.08 -20.93 -0.98
CA GLU A 66 -3.06 -21.50 -0.05
C GLU A 66 -4.08 -22.41 -0.74
N GLN A 67 -4.53 -22.07 -1.95
CA GLN A 67 -5.48 -22.88 -2.72
C GLN A 67 -4.89 -24.19 -3.24
N PHE A 68 -3.58 -24.23 -3.52
CA PHE A 68 -2.89 -25.42 -4.03
C PHE A 68 -2.30 -26.31 -2.93
N VAL A 69 -2.25 -25.83 -1.68
CA VAL A 69 -1.75 -26.58 -0.51
C VAL A 69 -2.90 -27.22 0.29
N MET A 70 -4.16 -26.92 -0.05
CA MET A 70 -5.36 -27.68 0.36
C MET A 70 -5.65 -28.80 -0.64
#